data_AF-A0A132BT05-F1
#
_entry.id   AF-A0A132BT05-F1
#
_cell.length_a   1.000
_cell.length_b   1.000
_cell.length_c   1.000
_cell.angle_alpha   90.00
_cell.angle_beta   90.00
_cell.angle_gamma   90.00
#
_symmetry.space_group_name_H-M   'P 1'
#
loop_
_entity.id
_entity.type
_entity.pdbx_description
1 polymer ?
#
loop_
_entity_poly.entity_id
_entity_poly.type
_entity_poly.pdbx_seq_one_letter_code
_entity_poly.pdbx_strand_id
1 'polypeptide(L)'
;MEQIEELQSRILSALERIGGGVAALEEKHANQPVPTLDELDMQKHASLLAEIDDEKMANAQLEERLKVLHARLAEMEKTVQAVKGGEDLLALHAKLAEQGAAPAPSGELTALRGEVARLKQDLENAQNQAATAREKLEDDLTEAVAQNDQLKAQLDEIATVTPDDTQPATDSGASDEELNTLRMELEALRQRAETAESAAAAASAPSQADVPTDHGGSSELDQRLTELDRELQALRASNDQLRESNAALRAANADGIGDPSLINTGLVAEVEGLKAARATDQAEVNAVLARLEPLLATAPNLPEGEEA
;
A
#
# COMPACT_ATOMS: atom_id res chain seq x y z
N MET A 1 -27.42 -69.69 14.72
CA MET A 1 -28.82 -69.52 14.29
C MET A 1 -29.37 -68.20 14.79
N GLU A 2 -29.25 -67.86 16.09
CA GLU A 2 -29.70 -66.57 16.67
C GLU A 2 -29.07 -65.31 16.02
N GLN A 3 -27.76 -65.33 15.73
CA GLN A 3 -27.08 -64.18 15.08
C GLN A 3 -27.61 -63.87 13.67
N ILE A 4 -28.13 -64.88 12.97
CA ILE A 4 -28.69 -64.69 11.62
C ILE A 4 -30.08 -64.02 11.73
N GLU A 5 -30.87 -64.39 12.74
CA GLU A 5 -32.17 -63.76 13.03
C GLU A 5 -32.00 -62.32 13.51
N GLU A 6 -30.99 -62.03 14.33
CA GLU A 6 -30.64 -60.67 14.74
C GLU A 6 -30.23 -59.79 13.54
N LEU A 7 -29.39 -60.32 12.63
CA LEU A 7 -29.04 -59.61 11.40
C LEU A 7 -30.26 -59.38 10.50
N GLN A 8 -31.14 -60.37 10.37
CA GLN A 8 -32.38 -60.24 9.57
C GLN A 8 -33.32 -59.18 10.15
N SER A 9 -33.54 -59.16 11.47
CA SER A 9 -34.37 -58.13 12.11
C SER A 9 -33.78 -56.72 11.96
N ARG A 10 -32.45 -56.58 12.03
CA ARG A 10 -31.75 -55.31 11.80
C ARG A 10 -31.83 -54.85 10.35
N ILE A 11 -31.73 -55.77 9.39
CA ILE A 11 -31.89 -55.47 7.96
C ILE A 11 -33.34 -55.03 7.68
N LEU A 12 -34.34 -55.72 8.22
CA LEU A 12 -35.75 -55.35 8.05
C LEU A 12 -36.03 -53.95 8.63
N SER A 13 -35.55 -53.67 9.85
CA SER A 13 -35.68 -52.33 10.45
C SER A 13 -34.96 -51.24 9.65
N ALA A 14 -33.77 -51.54 9.09
CA ALA A 14 -33.07 -50.61 8.21
C ALA A 14 -33.85 -50.36 6.91
N LEU A 15 -34.43 -51.40 6.31
CA LEU A 15 -35.25 -51.29 5.09
C LEU A 15 -36.53 -50.48 5.33
N GLU A 16 -37.22 -50.69 6.46
CA GLU A 16 -38.40 -49.90 6.83
C GLU A 16 -38.05 -48.42 7.05
N ARG A 17 -36.92 -48.13 7.69
CA ARG A 17 -36.42 -46.76 7.87
C ARG A 17 -36.04 -46.10 6.55
N ILE A 18 -35.41 -46.84 5.64
CA ILE A 18 -35.11 -46.34 4.29
C ILE A 18 -36.41 -46.08 3.52
N GLY A 19 -37.37 -47.02 3.56
CA GLY A 19 -38.68 -46.86 2.93
C GLY A 19 -39.43 -45.62 3.43
N GLY A 20 -39.45 -45.39 4.74
CA GLY A 20 -40.02 -44.17 5.32
C GLY A 20 -39.26 -42.90 4.94
N GLY A 21 -37.93 -42.97 4.86
CA GLY A 21 -37.08 -41.85 4.42
C GLY A 21 -37.29 -41.47 2.95
N VAL A 22 -37.46 -42.46 2.08
CA VAL A 22 -37.77 -42.27 0.65
C VAL A 22 -39.16 -41.68 0.49
N ALA A 23 -40.17 -42.19 1.20
CA ALA A 23 -41.52 -41.63 1.18
C ALA A 23 -41.55 -40.16 1.64
N ALA A 24 -40.78 -39.81 2.67
CA ALA A 24 -40.67 -38.42 3.13
C ALA A 24 -39.94 -37.49 2.13
N LEU A 25 -38.97 -38.02 1.38
CA LEU A 25 -38.32 -37.28 0.30
C LEU A 25 -39.25 -37.10 -0.91
N GLU A 26 -40.01 -38.12 -1.27
CA GLU A 26 -41.03 -38.05 -2.32
C GLU A 26 -42.13 -37.04 -1.97
N GLU A 27 -42.59 -37.00 -0.72
CA GLU A 27 -43.59 -36.03 -0.26
C GLU A 27 -43.02 -34.59 -0.26
N LYS A 28 -41.75 -34.41 0.10
CA LYS A 28 -41.06 -33.12 -0.01
C LYS A 28 -40.90 -32.67 -1.47
N HIS A 29 -40.56 -33.60 -2.37
CA HIS A 29 -40.46 -33.33 -3.80
C HIS A 29 -41.84 -33.07 -4.44
N ALA A 30 -42.90 -33.73 -3.98
CA ALA A 30 -44.26 -33.51 -4.46
C ALA A 30 -44.81 -32.13 -4.05
N ASN A 31 -44.38 -31.62 -2.89
CA ASN A 31 -44.80 -30.32 -2.36
C ASN A 31 -43.87 -29.15 -2.74
N GLN A 32 -42.75 -29.41 -3.43
CA GLN A 32 -41.93 -28.37 -4.02
C GLN A 32 -42.37 -28.14 -5.47
N PRO A 33 -42.94 -26.97 -5.82
CA PRO A 33 -43.14 -26.63 -7.22
C PRO A 33 -41.75 -26.55 -7.87
N VAL A 34 -41.45 -27.53 -8.72
CA VAL A 34 -40.25 -27.51 -9.55
C VAL A 34 -40.41 -26.31 -10.49
N PRO A 35 -39.53 -25.31 -10.44
CA PRO A 35 -39.64 -24.15 -11.31
C PRO A 35 -39.60 -24.66 -12.75
N THR A 36 -40.57 -24.19 -13.53
CA THR A 36 -40.62 -24.50 -14.96
C THR A 36 -39.39 -23.92 -15.65
N LEU A 37 -39.01 -24.50 -16.79
CA LEU A 37 -37.85 -24.01 -17.56
C LEU A 37 -37.99 -22.51 -17.88
N ASP A 38 -39.22 -22.06 -18.19
CA ASP A 38 -39.54 -20.66 -18.46
C ASP A 38 -39.31 -19.75 -17.24
N GLU A 39 -39.67 -20.20 -16.03
CA GLU A 39 -39.43 -19.44 -14.79
C GLU A 39 -37.94 -19.32 -14.47
N LEU A 40 -37.18 -20.39 -14.71
CA LEU A 40 -35.73 -20.38 -14.50
C LEU A 40 -35.03 -19.45 -15.51
N ASP A 41 -35.49 -19.41 -16.75
CA ASP A 41 -34.97 -18.51 -17.78
C ASP A 41 -35.36 -17.05 -17.50
N MET A 42 -36.57 -16.79 -17.00
CA MET A 42 -36.97 -15.45 -16.53
C MET A 42 -36.13 -14.98 -15.33
N GLN A 43 -35.83 -15.86 -14.38
CA GLN A 43 -34.95 -15.53 -13.25
C GLN A 43 -33.52 -15.22 -13.69
N LYS A 44 -32.95 -16.02 -14.58
CA LYS A 44 -31.62 -15.76 -15.16
C LYS A 44 -31.60 -14.44 -15.92
N HIS A 45 -32.62 -14.16 -16.73
CA HIS A 45 -32.72 -12.90 -17.46
C HIS A 45 -32.81 -11.71 -16.50
N ALA A 46 -33.57 -11.82 -15.41
CA ALA A 46 -33.63 -10.79 -14.38
C ALA A 46 -32.28 -10.58 -13.67
N SER A 47 -31.53 -11.66 -13.38
CA SER A 47 -30.17 -11.59 -12.82
C SER A 47 -29.22 -10.87 -13.78
N LEU A 48 -29.22 -11.26 -15.06
CA LEU A 48 -28.36 -10.67 -16.08
C LEU A 48 -28.66 -9.18 -16.29
N LEU A 49 -29.93 -8.76 -16.24
CA LEU A 49 -30.28 -7.34 -16.31
C LEU A 49 -29.75 -6.56 -15.10
N ALA A 50 -29.83 -7.12 -13.89
CA ALA A 50 -29.28 -6.50 -12.70
C ALA A 50 -27.75 -6.37 -12.79
N GLU A 51 -27.06 -7.43 -13.22
CA GLU A 51 -25.61 -7.42 -13.44
C GLU A 51 -25.20 -6.36 -14.49
N ILE A 52 -25.95 -6.26 -15.60
CA ILE A 52 -25.71 -5.23 -16.62
C ILE A 52 -25.90 -3.81 -16.07
N ASP A 53 -26.91 -3.59 -15.24
CA ASP A 53 -27.15 -2.27 -14.66
C ASP A 53 -26.09 -1.91 -13.61
N ASP A 54 -25.63 -2.88 -12.82
CA ASP A 54 -24.48 -2.72 -11.91
C ASP A 54 -23.18 -2.40 -12.68
N GLU A 55 -22.91 -3.11 -13.78
CA GLU A 55 -21.77 -2.83 -14.66
C GLU A 55 -21.84 -1.44 -15.28
N LYS A 56 -23.02 -0.99 -15.73
CA LYS A 56 -23.21 0.38 -16.25
C LYS A 56 -22.94 1.43 -15.18
N MET A 57 -23.37 1.20 -13.93
CA MET A 57 -23.10 2.10 -12.83
C MET A 57 -21.60 2.16 -12.49
N ALA A 58 -20.92 1.01 -12.49
CA ALA A 58 -19.47 0.95 -12.31
C ALA A 58 -18.73 1.68 -13.45
N ASN A 59 -19.14 1.49 -14.70
CA ASN A 59 -18.58 2.19 -15.85
C ASN A 59 -18.79 3.71 -15.76
N ALA A 60 -19.98 4.17 -15.39
CA ALA A 60 -20.25 5.60 -15.19
C ALA A 60 -19.34 6.21 -14.10
N GLN A 61 -19.12 5.49 -13.00
CA GLN A 61 -18.18 5.92 -11.94
C GLN A 61 -16.73 5.95 -12.43
N LEU A 62 -16.31 4.99 -13.27
CA LEU A 62 -14.98 4.98 -13.88
C LEU A 62 -14.81 6.13 -14.87
N GLU A 63 -15.80 6.43 -15.70
CA GLU A 63 -15.78 7.58 -16.61
C GLU A 63 -15.66 8.90 -15.84
N GLU A 64 -16.35 9.04 -14.71
CA GLU A 64 -16.22 10.21 -13.85
C GLU A 64 -14.82 10.31 -13.22
N ARG A 65 -14.27 9.20 -12.71
CA ARG A 65 -12.89 9.15 -12.20
C ARG A 65 -11.88 9.48 -13.29
N LEU A 66 -12.04 8.94 -14.49
CA LEU A 66 -11.19 9.24 -15.64
C LEU A 66 -11.28 10.73 -15.98
N LYS A 67 -12.47 11.33 -15.99
CA LYS A 67 -12.63 12.76 -16.23
C LYS A 67 -11.91 13.61 -15.19
N VAL A 68 -12.00 13.25 -13.91
CA VAL A 68 -11.27 13.93 -12.81
C VAL A 68 -9.76 13.77 -12.97
N LEU A 69 -9.27 12.58 -13.31
CA LEU A 69 -7.85 12.34 -13.56
C LEU A 69 -7.33 13.14 -14.76
N HIS A 70 -8.08 13.18 -15.86
CA HIS A 70 -7.74 14.01 -17.02
C HIS A 70 -7.70 15.50 -16.67
N ALA A 71 -8.67 15.99 -15.88
CA ALA A 71 -8.66 17.38 -15.42
C ALA A 71 -7.42 17.68 -14.56
N ARG A 72 -7.05 16.77 -13.65
CA ARG A 72 -5.85 16.89 -12.81
C ARG A 72 -4.56 16.82 -13.63
N LEU A 73 -4.49 15.96 -14.65
CA LEU A 73 -3.35 15.89 -15.57
C LEU A 73 -3.22 17.18 -16.38
N ALA A 74 -4.32 17.73 -16.90
CA ALA A 74 -4.30 19.01 -17.62
C ALA A 74 -3.88 20.18 -16.70
N GLU A 75 -4.29 20.15 -15.43
CA GLU A 75 -3.85 21.12 -14.42
C GLU A 75 -2.36 20.98 -14.13
N MET A 76 -1.86 19.76 -13.93
CA MET A 76 -0.43 19.47 -13.74
C MET A 76 0.40 19.84 -14.97
N GLU A 77 -0.12 19.59 -16.17
CA GLU A 77 0.55 20.00 -17.41
C GLU A 77 0.62 21.52 -17.49
N LYS A 78 -0.46 22.22 -17.11
CA LYS A 78 -0.47 23.68 -17.05
C LYS A 78 0.48 24.22 -15.98
N THR A 79 0.62 23.57 -14.81
CA THR A 79 1.60 23.99 -13.80
C THR A 79 3.02 23.75 -14.28
N VAL A 80 3.30 22.61 -14.95
CA VAL A 80 4.60 22.31 -15.57
C VAL A 80 4.94 23.29 -16.71
N GLN A 81 3.96 23.66 -17.56
CA GLN A 81 4.14 24.68 -18.58
C GLN A 81 4.31 26.08 -17.97
N ALA A 82 3.57 26.39 -16.89
CA ALA A 82 3.70 27.65 -16.16
C ALA A 82 5.04 27.77 -15.41
N VAL A 83 5.69 26.65 -15.07
CA VAL A 83 7.06 26.63 -14.57
C VAL A 83 8.06 27.17 -15.59
N LYS A 84 7.70 27.40 -16.87
CA LYS A 84 8.42 28.24 -17.86
C LYS A 84 9.96 28.14 -17.81
N GLY A 85 10.47 26.96 -17.48
CA GLY A 85 11.88 26.64 -17.50
C GLY A 85 12.25 25.81 -18.73
N GLY A 86 11.28 25.33 -19.51
CA GLY A 86 11.54 24.49 -20.68
C GLY A 86 12.19 25.25 -21.84
N GLU A 87 11.74 26.48 -22.12
CA GLU A 87 12.37 27.35 -23.12
C GLU A 87 13.74 27.84 -22.64
N ASP A 88 13.88 28.15 -21.35
CA ASP A 88 15.16 28.54 -20.75
C ASP A 88 16.14 27.36 -20.66
N LEU A 89 15.68 26.14 -20.41
CA LEU A 89 16.48 24.91 -20.42
C LEU A 89 16.86 24.49 -21.83
N LEU A 90 15.97 24.62 -22.82
CA LEU A 90 16.29 24.39 -24.23
C LEU A 90 17.26 25.45 -24.74
N ALA A 91 17.12 26.72 -24.34
CA ALA A 91 18.05 27.79 -24.66
C ALA A 91 19.40 27.63 -23.93
N LEU A 92 19.40 27.16 -22.68
CA LEU A 92 20.61 26.80 -21.93
C LEU A 92 21.29 25.58 -22.56
N HIS A 93 20.53 24.57 -22.97
CA HIS A 93 21.05 23.37 -23.61
C HIS A 93 21.59 23.67 -25.02
N ALA A 94 20.93 24.56 -25.77
CA ALA A 94 21.42 25.06 -27.04
C ALA A 94 22.71 25.88 -26.88
N LYS A 95 22.79 26.75 -25.86
CA LYS A 95 24.02 27.49 -25.51
C LYS A 95 25.14 26.56 -25.01
N LEU A 96 24.81 25.52 -24.24
CA LEU A 96 25.75 24.48 -23.80
C LEU A 96 26.23 23.62 -24.98
N ALA A 97 25.38 23.33 -25.95
CA ALA A 97 25.76 22.62 -27.17
C ALA A 97 26.65 23.48 -28.08
N GLU A 98 26.39 24.80 -28.15
CA GLU A 98 27.22 25.76 -28.88
C GLU A 98 28.60 25.95 -28.20
N GLN A 99 28.66 25.88 -26.86
CA GLN A 99 29.91 25.87 -26.08
C GLN A 99 30.62 24.50 -26.09
N GLY A 100 29.89 23.40 -26.20
CA GLY A 100 30.40 22.02 -26.22
C GLY A 100 30.98 21.58 -27.56
N ALA A 101 30.81 22.36 -28.63
CA ALA A 101 31.52 22.17 -29.90
C ALA A 101 33.01 22.58 -29.82
N ALA A 102 33.42 23.25 -28.76
CA ALA A 102 34.83 23.39 -28.37
C ALA A 102 35.14 22.38 -27.26
N PRO A 103 36.25 21.64 -27.31
CA PRO A 103 36.64 20.77 -26.20
C PRO A 103 36.84 21.65 -24.96
N ALA A 104 36.01 21.46 -23.92
CA ALA A 104 36.18 22.14 -22.64
C ALA A 104 37.64 22.02 -22.19
N PRO A 105 38.31 23.10 -21.76
CA PRO A 105 39.66 23.00 -21.25
C PRO A 105 39.62 22.04 -20.07
N SER A 106 40.40 20.96 -20.12
CA SER A 106 40.39 19.85 -19.14
C SER A 106 40.43 20.30 -17.67
N GLY A 107 40.90 21.52 -17.39
CA GLY A 107 40.86 22.18 -16.10
C GLY A 107 39.46 22.45 -15.52
N GLU A 108 38.46 22.81 -16.32
CA GLU A 108 37.11 23.14 -15.83
C GLU A 108 36.35 21.89 -15.37
N LEU A 109 36.45 20.78 -16.11
CA LEU A 109 35.88 19.50 -15.67
C LEU A 109 36.55 18.98 -14.40
N THR A 110 37.86 19.19 -14.23
CA THR A 110 38.55 18.85 -12.98
C THR A 110 38.13 19.75 -11.82
N ALA A 111 37.89 21.05 -12.08
CA ALA A 111 37.41 22.00 -11.09
C ALA A 111 35.98 21.67 -10.63
N LEU A 112 35.07 21.39 -11.57
CA LEU A 112 33.70 20.98 -11.26
C LEU A 112 33.65 19.65 -10.51
N ARG A 113 34.50 18.68 -10.84
CA ARG A 113 34.62 17.43 -10.05
C ARG A 113 35.12 17.70 -8.63
N GLY A 114 36.07 18.62 -8.46
CA GLY A 114 36.54 19.05 -7.15
C GLY A 114 35.44 19.75 -6.33
N GLU A 115 34.64 20.59 -6.98
CA GLU A 115 33.52 21.28 -6.35
C GLU A 115 32.40 20.31 -5.96
N VAL A 116 32.06 19.35 -6.82
CA VAL A 116 31.12 18.26 -6.47
C VAL A 116 31.63 17.42 -5.31
N ALA A 117 32.93 17.11 -5.26
CA ALA A 117 33.52 16.37 -4.13
C ALA A 117 33.43 17.18 -2.82
N ARG A 118 33.69 18.49 -2.89
CA ARG A 118 33.54 19.40 -1.76
C ARG A 118 32.09 19.49 -1.28
N LEU A 119 31.14 19.69 -2.19
CA LEU A 119 29.71 19.77 -1.85
C LEU A 119 29.19 18.45 -1.25
N LYS A 120 29.68 17.30 -1.72
CA LYS A 120 29.38 16.00 -1.10
C LYS A 120 29.90 15.91 0.33
N GLN A 121 31.14 16.35 0.58
CA GLN A 121 31.71 16.38 1.93
C GLN A 121 30.92 17.33 2.84
N ASP A 122 30.55 18.52 2.34
CA ASP A 122 29.78 19.49 3.09
C ASP A 122 28.37 18.96 3.42
N LEU A 123 27.74 18.21 2.51
CA LEU A 123 26.46 17.54 2.74
C LEU A 123 26.57 16.43 3.78
N GLU A 124 27.60 15.58 3.72
CA GLU A 124 27.86 14.54 4.71
C GLU A 124 28.10 15.16 6.11
N ASN A 125 28.89 16.22 6.17
CA ASN A 125 29.11 16.96 7.43
C ASN A 125 27.80 17.54 7.97
N ALA A 126 26.95 18.12 7.12
CA ALA A 126 25.65 18.65 7.52
C ALA A 126 24.69 17.55 8.00
N GLN A 127 24.69 16.38 7.35
CA GLN A 127 23.90 15.22 7.77
C GLN A 127 24.36 14.71 9.15
N ASN A 128 25.67 14.61 9.38
CA ASN A 128 26.21 14.21 10.67
C ASN A 128 25.86 15.22 11.78
N GLN A 129 25.94 16.52 11.50
CA GLN A 129 25.52 17.55 12.44
C GLN A 129 24.02 17.48 12.75
N ALA A 130 23.19 17.24 11.74
CA ALA A 130 21.75 17.07 11.91
C ALA A 130 21.41 15.82 12.75
N ALA A 131 22.13 14.71 12.54
CA ALA A 131 21.98 13.50 13.34
C ALA A 131 22.31 13.74 14.82
N THR A 132 23.45 14.39 15.11
CA THR A 132 23.82 14.75 16.50
C THR A 132 22.83 15.72 17.14
N ALA A 133 22.34 16.71 16.38
CA ALA A 133 21.33 17.63 16.88
C ALA A 133 20.01 16.91 17.20
N ARG A 134 19.62 15.93 16.39
CA ARG A 134 18.44 15.10 16.62
C ARG A 134 18.58 14.23 17.87
N GLU A 135 19.71 13.55 18.03
CA GLU A 135 20.00 12.75 19.24
C GLU A 135 19.88 13.61 20.50
N LYS A 136 20.47 14.82 20.48
CA LYS A 136 20.34 15.77 21.59
C LYS A 136 18.89 16.18 21.86
N LEU A 137 18.09 16.44 20.83
CA LEU A 137 16.68 16.79 21.01
C LEU A 137 15.85 15.61 21.55
N GLU A 138 16.18 14.37 21.16
CA GLU A 138 15.58 13.16 21.71
C GLU A 138 15.92 13.02 23.20
N ASP A 139 17.18 13.24 23.59
CA ASP A 139 17.60 13.27 25.00
C ASP A 139 16.84 14.35 25.79
N ASP A 140 16.82 15.60 25.29
CA ASP A 140 16.12 16.72 25.93
C ASP A 140 14.60 16.42 26.08
N LEU A 141 13.99 15.75 25.10
CA LEU A 141 12.58 15.34 25.14
C LEU A 141 12.35 14.28 26.21
N THR A 142 13.22 13.27 26.30
CA THR A 142 13.09 12.24 27.35
C THR A 142 13.22 12.82 28.75
N GLU A 143 14.12 13.79 28.95
CA GLU A 143 14.26 14.50 30.22
C GLU A 143 13.00 15.31 30.54
N ALA A 144 12.45 16.04 29.57
CA ALA A 144 11.23 16.82 29.76
C ALA A 144 9.99 15.96 30.06
N VAL A 145 9.90 14.75 29.48
CA VAL A 145 8.84 13.78 29.79
C VAL A 145 8.99 13.28 31.22
N ALA A 146 10.20 12.91 31.64
CA ALA A 146 10.46 12.48 33.01
C ALA A 146 10.11 13.58 34.04
N GLN A 147 10.46 14.83 33.75
CA GLN A 147 10.09 15.98 34.59
C GLN A 147 8.57 16.16 34.66
N ASN A 148 7.85 16.01 33.55
CA ASN A 148 6.39 16.08 33.54
C ASN A 148 5.74 14.98 34.38
N ASP A 149 6.25 13.75 34.28
CA ASP A 149 5.72 12.64 35.06
C ASP A 149 6.01 12.81 36.56
N GLN A 150 7.18 13.36 36.91
CA GLN A 150 7.49 13.76 38.28
C GLN A 150 6.54 14.84 38.80
N LEU A 151 6.28 15.90 38.02
CA LEU A 151 5.34 16.97 38.41
C LEU A 151 3.91 16.44 38.56
N LYS A 152 3.47 15.54 37.68
CA LYS A 152 2.17 14.86 37.82
C LYS A 152 2.10 14.04 39.11
N ALA A 153 3.14 13.27 39.42
CA ALA A 153 3.20 12.50 40.67
C ALA A 153 3.15 13.41 41.91
N GLN A 154 3.82 14.56 41.89
CA GLN A 154 3.75 15.56 42.96
C GLN A 154 2.33 16.15 43.10
N LEU A 155 1.65 16.44 41.97
CA LEU A 155 0.27 16.92 41.98
C LEU A 155 -0.70 15.85 42.51
N ASP A 156 -0.51 14.60 42.13
CA ASP A 156 -1.31 13.47 42.63
C ASP A 156 -1.08 13.25 44.14
N GLU A 157 0.17 13.38 44.61
CA GLU A 157 0.49 13.32 46.05
C GLU A 157 -0.23 14.42 46.84
N ILE A 158 -0.19 15.67 46.35
CA ILE A 158 -0.93 16.81 46.94
C ILE A 158 -2.45 16.54 46.91
N ALA A 159 -2.98 15.96 45.82
CA ALA A 159 -4.40 15.65 45.69
C ALA A 159 -4.87 14.51 46.61
N THR A 160 -3.98 13.59 46.99
CA THR A 160 -4.29 12.51 47.95
C THR A 160 -4.27 12.95 49.42
N VAL A 161 -3.75 14.15 49.72
CA VAL A 161 -3.88 14.76 51.04
C VAL A 161 -5.29 15.37 51.17
N THR A 162 -6.27 14.55 51.55
CA THR A 162 -7.57 15.06 52.00
C THR A 162 -7.39 15.83 53.32
N PRO A 163 -7.90 17.08 53.43
CA PRO A 163 -7.84 17.84 54.67
C PRO A 163 -8.90 17.32 55.64
N ASP A 164 -8.47 16.70 56.74
CA ASP A 164 -9.34 16.36 57.87
C ASP A 164 -8.83 17.06 59.15
N ASP A 165 -9.58 18.10 59.52
CA ASP A 165 -9.73 18.79 60.81
C ASP A 165 -8.52 19.33 61.61
N THR A 166 -8.32 20.67 61.57
CA THR A 166 -8.72 21.58 62.67
C THR A 166 -8.39 23.07 62.40
N GLN A 167 -9.39 23.94 62.67
CA GLN A 167 -9.37 25.41 62.90
C GLN A 167 -10.06 26.31 61.85
N PRO A 168 -10.95 27.24 62.27
CA PRO A 168 -11.33 28.37 61.45
C PRO A 168 -10.24 29.44 61.58
N ALA A 169 -9.36 29.54 60.59
CA ALA A 169 -8.37 30.61 60.54
C ALA A 169 -8.14 31.04 59.08
N THR A 170 -8.59 32.26 58.81
CA THR A 170 -8.02 33.24 57.87
C THR A 170 -6.68 32.84 57.22
N ASP A 171 -6.70 32.24 56.03
CA ASP A 171 -5.51 32.24 55.14
C ASP A 171 -5.85 31.91 53.67
N SER A 172 -6.95 32.47 53.15
CA SER A 172 -7.32 32.37 51.73
C SER A 172 -6.35 33.10 50.79
N GLY A 173 -5.37 33.85 51.31
CA GLY A 173 -4.37 34.56 50.50
C GLY A 173 -3.22 33.68 50.02
N ALA A 174 -2.72 32.77 50.87
CA ALA A 174 -1.58 31.91 50.54
C ALA A 174 -1.94 30.82 49.52
N SER A 175 -3.13 30.24 49.63
CA SER A 175 -3.63 29.25 48.67
C SER A 175 -4.03 29.87 47.32
N ASP A 176 -4.49 31.13 47.30
CA ASP A 176 -4.72 31.86 46.05
C ASP A 176 -3.41 32.25 45.34
N GLU A 177 -2.34 32.55 46.09
CA GLU A 177 -1.01 32.77 45.53
C GLU A 177 -0.43 31.49 44.93
N GLU A 178 -0.51 30.36 45.63
CA GLU A 178 -0.08 29.04 45.11
C GLU A 178 -0.91 28.58 43.89
N LEU A 179 -2.22 28.84 43.88
CA LEU A 179 -3.05 28.57 42.70
C LEU A 179 -2.71 29.49 41.52
N ASN A 180 -2.31 30.73 41.78
CA ASN A 180 -1.87 31.65 40.73
C ASN A 180 -0.49 31.30 40.18
N THR A 181 0.46 30.85 41.02
CA THR A 181 1.76 30.37 40.56
C THR A 181 1.62 29.11 39.71
N LEU A 182 0.81 28.13 40.14
CA LEU A 182 0.53 26.93 39.36
C LEU A 182 -0.20 27.22 38.04
N ARG A 183 -1.11 28.20 38.02
CA ARG A 183 -1.73 28.67 36.77
C ARG A 183 -0.71 29.30 35.82
N MET A 184 0.20 30.13 36.34
CA MET A 184 1.27 30.72 35.54
C MET A 184 2.22 29.66 34.98
N GLU A 185 2.56 28.63 35.77
CA GLU A 185 3.40 27.52 35.31
C GLU A 185 2.71 26.66 34.25
N LEU A 186 1.40 26.36 34.41
CA LEU A 186 0.62 25.66 33.39
C LEU A 186 0.50 26.45 32.09
N GLU A 187 0.34 27.78 32.18
CA GLU A 187 0.26 28.65 31.01
C GLU A 187 1.63 28.76 30.29
N ALA A 188 2.72 28.80 31.04
CA ALA A 188 4.08 28.74 30.49
C ALA A 188 4.37 27.39 29.81
N LEU A 189 3.96 26.26 30.41
CA LEU A 189 4.11 24.94 29.81
C LEU A 189 3.25 24.77 28.55
N ARG A 190 2.03 25.31 28.53
CA ARG A 190 1.18 25.33 27.33
C ARG A 190 1.80 26.14 26.21
N GLN A 191 2.33 27.32 26.49
CA GLN A 191 3.04 28.13 25.49
C GLN A 191 4.29 27.39 24.96
N ARG A 192 5.00 26.65 25.82
CA ARG A 192 6.14 25.83 25.41
C ARG A 192 5.74 24.64 24.53
N ALA A 193 4.61 24.00 24.82
CA ALA A 193 4.04 22.96 23.97
C ALA A 193 3.57 23.53 22.63
N GLU A 194 2.90 24.68 22.61
CA GLU A 194 2.40 25.32 21.39
C GLU A 194 3.55 25.83 20.48
N THR A 195 4.64 26.30 21.09
CA THR A 195 5.89 26.63 20.37
C THR A 195 6.62 25.40 19.85
N ALA A 196 6.60 24.28 20.58
CA ALA A 196 7.14 23.01 20.10
C ALA A 196 6.28 22.40 18.98
N GLU A 197 4.95 22.46 19.10
CA GLU A 197 4.00 22.00 18.08
C GLU A 197 4.07 22.86 16.81
N SER A 198 4.22 24.19 16.93
CA SER A 198 4.42 25.06 15.78
C SER A 198 5.80 24.90 15.14
N ALA A 199 6.85 24.57 15.92
CA ALA A 199 8.16 24.20 15.39
C ALA A 199 8.12 22.82 14.67
N ALA A 200 7.39 21.84 15.21
CA ALA A 200 7.15 20.55 14.58
C ALA A 200 6.28 20.66 13.32
N ALA A 201 5.27 21.54 13.33
CA ALA A 201 4.45 21.85 12.16
C ALA A 201 5.26 22.58 11.07
N ALA A 202 6.19 23.46 11.46
CA ALA A 202 7.14 24.09 10.53
C ALA A 202 8.15 23.08 9.95
N ALA A 203 8.53 22.05 10.71
CA ALA A 203 9.34 20.94 10.22
C ALA A 203 8.54 19.92 9.36
N SER A 204 7.21 19.97 9.40
CA SER A 204 6.30 19.04 8.71
C SER A 204 5.67 19.62 7.42
N ALA A 205 6.09 20.79 6.95
CA ALA A 205 5.77 21.29 5.61
C ALA A 205 6.61 20.57 4.54
N PRO A 206 6.09 20.35 3.32
CA PRO A 206 6.28 19.08 2.60
C PRO A 206 7.65 18.97 1.94
N SER A 207 8.53 18.16 2.52
CA SER A 207 9.47 17.35 1.74
C SER A 207 8.89 15.95 1.69
N GLN A 208 8.50 15.52 0.49
CA GLN A 208 7.90 14.21 0.28
C GLN A 208 8.86 13.08 0.70
N ALA A 209 8.44 12.36 1.76
CA ALA A 209 8.44 10.91 1.96
C ALA A 209 9.78 10.13 1.87
N ASP A 210 10.35 9.60 2.97
CA ASP A 210 9.89 8.48 3.86
C ASP A 210 10.44 7.12 3.37
N VAL A 211 11.02 6.17 4.12
CA VAL A 211 11.17 5.84 5.56
C VAL A 211 12.45 4.97 5.72
N PRO A 212 13.18 4.98 6.85
CA PRO A 212 14.11 3.91 7.23
C PRO A 212 13.45 2.92 8.22
N THR A 213 13.39 1.62 7.91
CA THR A 213 13.00 0.57 8.88
C THR A 213 13.97 -0.61 8.87
N ASP A 214 14.53 -0.89 10.04
CA ASP A 214 15.36 -2.03 10.40
C ASP A 214 14.48 -3.22 10.81
N HIS A 215 14.25 -4.23 9.95
CA HIS A 215 13.69 -5.53 10.34
C HIS A 215 14.22 -6.62 9.39
N GLY A 216 15.01 -7.59 9.87
CA GLY A 216 15.57 -8.67 9.04
C GLY A 216 14.57 -9.57 8.31
N GLY A 217 13.28 -9.58 8.70
CA GLY A 217 12.17 -10.19 7.95
C GLY A 217 11.48 -9.25 6.96
N SER A 218 11.54 -7.92 7.18
CA SER A 218 11.18 -6.93 6.17
C SER A 218 12.15 -6.98 5.00
N SER A 219 13.45 -7.19 5.23
CA SER A 219 14.43 -7.26 4.13
C SER A 219 14.07 -8.29 3.06
N GLU A 220 13.54 -9.47 3.43
CA GLU A 220 13.17 -10.52 2.48
C GLU A 220 11.83 -10.23 1.78
N LEU A 221 10.88 -9.61 2.48
CA LEU A 221 9.62 -9.13 1.90
C LEU A 221 9.84 -7.91 0.99
N ASP A 222 10.70 -6.98 1.39
CA ASP A 222 11.11 -5.80 0.64
C ASP A 222 11.87 -6.23 -0.62
N GLN A 223 12.77 -7.23 -0.52
CA GLN A 223 13.41 -7.83 -1.70
C GLN A 223 12.36 -8.40 -2.67
N ARG A 224 11.37 -9.16 -2.18
CA ARG A 224 10.30 -9.70 -3.03
C ARG A 224 9.41 -8.62 -3.64
N LEU A 225 9.11 -7.55 -2.89
CA LEU A 225 8.37 -6.39 -3.41
C LEU A 225 9.17 -5.65 -4.48
N THR A 226 10.49 -5.50 -4.31
CA THR A 226 11.36 -4.89 -5.33
C THR A 226 11.48 -5.75 -6.59
N GLU A 227 11.51 -7.08 -6.45
CA GLU A 227 11.50 -8.02 -7.57
C GLU A 227 10.17 -7.92 -8.34
N LEU A 228 9.04 -7.91 -7.62
CA LEU A 228 7.71 -7.79 -8.20
C LEU A 228 7.50 -6.43 -8.90
N ASP A 229 8.01 -5.33 -8.32
CA ASP A 229 8.00 -4.02 -8.96
C ASP A 229 8.82 -4.01 -10.26
N ARG A 230 9.98 -4.68 -10.26
CA ARG A 230 10.81 -4.83 -11.46
C ARG A 230 10.09 -5.64 -12.54
N GLU A 231 9.41 -6.71 -12.17
CA GLU A 231 8.61 -7.53 -13.09
C GLU A 231 7.40 -6.77 -13.64
N LEU A 232 6.69 -6.00 -12.81
CA LEU A 232 5.60 -5.13 -13.26
C LEU A 232 6.08 -4.02 -14.19
N GLN A 233 7.25 -3.43 -13.91
CA GLN A 233 7.87 -2.46 -14.81
C GLN A 233 8.25 -3.09 -16.16
N ALA A 234 8.80 -4.31 -16.15
CA ALA A 234 9.10 -5.05 -17.37
C ALA A 234 7.83 -5.40 -18.17
N LEU A 235 6.74 -5.79 -17.49
CA LEU A 235 5.45 -6.05 -18.12
C LEU A 235 4.85 -4.77 -18.75
N ARG A 236 4.95 -3.63 -18.07
CA ARG A 236 4.51 -2.33 -18.62
C ARG A 236 5.31 -1.94 -19.86
N ALA A 237 6.64 -2.06 -19.80
CA ALA A 237 7.51 -1.79 -20.94
C ALA A 237 7.20 -2.69 -22.15
N SER A 238 6.99 -3.99 -21.92
CA SER A 238 6.55 -4.95 -22.94
C SER A 238 5.19 -4.58 -23.55
N ASN A 239 4.21 -4.18 -22.73
CA ASN A 239 2.91 -3.74 -23.22
C ASN A 239 2.98 -2.44 -24.03
N ASP A 240 3.83 -1.50 -23.63
CA ASP A 240 4.04 -0.25 -24.37
C ASP A 240 4.73 -0.54 -25.72
N GLN A 241 5.70 -1.45 -25.74
CA GLN A 241 6.34 -1.92 -26.97
C GLN A 241 5.36 -2.65 -27.90
N LEU A 242 4.42 -3.43 -27.35
CA LEU A 242 3.33 -4.05 -28.12
C LEU A 242 2.35 -3.01 -28.68
N ARG A 243 2.04 -1.96 -27.93
CA ARG A 243 1.18 -0.87 -28.42
C ARG A 243 1.84 -0.09 -29.55
N GLU A 244 3.13 0.20 -29.42
CA GLU A 244 3.93 0.88 -30.43
C GLU A 244 4.06 0.01 -31.70
N SER A 245 4.36 -1.29 -31.57
CA SER A 245 4.44 -2.20 -32.72
C SER A 245 3.09 -2.35 -33.42
N ASN A 246 1.99 -2.44 -32.67
CA ASN A 246 0.64 -2.46 -33.25
C ASN A 246 0.28 -1.12 -33.92
N ALA A 247 0.72 0.02 -33.39
CA ALA A 247 0.53 1.32 -34.03
C ALA A 247 1.31 1.40 -35.35
N ALA A 248 2.56 0.94 -35.36
CA ALA A 248 3.39 0.86 -36.57
C ALA A 248 2.80 -0.09 -37.62
N LEU A 249 2.29 -1.27 -37.22
CA LEU A 249 1.60 -2.20 -38.11
C LEU A 249 0.31 -1.61 -38.68
N ARG A 250 -0.47 -0.87 -37.89
CA ARG A 250 -1.67 -0.18 -38.40
C ARG A 250 -1.32 0.95 -39.37
N ALA A 251 -0.25 1.71 -39.11
CA ALA A 251 0.24 2.74 -40.02
C ALA A 251 0.74 2.13 -41.35
N ALA A 252 1.57 1.08 -41.27
CA ALA A 252 2.07 0.37 -42.44
C ALA A 252 0.94 -0.30 -43.26
N ASN A 253 -0.07 -0.86 -42.59
CA ASN A 253 -1.26 -1.39 -43.24
C ASN A 253 -2.14 -0.29 -43.87
N ALA A 254 -2.23 0.90 -43.26
CA ALA A 254 -2.93 2.05 -43.82
C ALA A 254 -2.22 2.61 -45.07
N ASP A 255 -0.89 2.52 -45.10
CA ASP A 255 -0.05 2.86 -46.25
C ASP A 255 -0.04 1.76 -47.33
N GLY A 256 -0.68 0.61 -47.07
CA GLY A 256 -0.77 -0.54 -47.98
C GLY A 256 0.55 -1.30 -48.16
N ILE A 257 1.54 -1.05 -47.30
CA ILE A 257 2.87 -1.67 -47.35
C ILE A 257 2.96 -2.64 -46.18
N GLY A 258 2.68 -3.92 -46.43
CA GLY A 258 2.95 -4.97 -45.46
C GLY A 258 4.45 -5.21 -45.33
N ASP A 259 5.13 -4.47 -44.45
CA ASP A 259 6.57 -4.64 -44.20
C ASP A 259 6.82 -5.92 -43.36
N PRO A 260 7.51 -6.94 -43.91
CA PRO A 260 7.81 -8.18 -43.19
C PRO A 260 8.66 -7.96 -41.91
N SER A 261 9.46 -6.89 -41.87
CA SER A 261 10.32 -6.59 -40.72
C SER A 261 9.52 -6.10 -39.50
N LEU A 262 8.45 -5.32 -39.71
CA LEU A 262 7.52 -4.86 -38.67
C LEU A 262 6.68 -6.01 -38.11
N ILE A 263 6.27 -6.95 -38.98
CA ILE A 263 5.55 -8.16 -38.56
C ILE A 263 6.47 -9.01 -37.66
N ASN A 264 7.72 -9.21 -38.07
CA ASN A 264 8.69 -9.97 -37.28
C ASN A 264 9.00 -9.30 -35.92
N THR A 265 9.08 -7.95 -35.86
CA THR A 265 9.27 -7.24 -34.58
C THR A 265 8.03 -7.33 -33.69
N GLY A 266 6.82 -7.27 -34.26
CA GLY A 266 5.58 -7.51 -33.54
C GLY A 266 5.52 -8.92 -32.93
N LEU A 267 5.86 -9.95 -33.72
CA LEU A 267 5.91 -11.33 -33.24
C LEU A 267 6.96 -11.55 -32.15
N VAL A 268 8.13 -10.91 -32.24
CA VAL A 268 9.15 -10.97 -31.18
C VAL A 268 8.64 -10.32 -29.89
N ALA A 269 8.00 -9.14 -29.98
CA ALA A 269 7.40 -8.48 -28.83
C ALA A 269 6.28 -9.33 -28.19
N GLU A 270 5.48 -10.04 -29.00
CA GLU A 270 4.44 -10.95 -28.51
C GLU A 270 5.05 -12.14 -27.76
N VAL A 271 6.13 -12.74 -28.29
CA VAL A 271 6.85 -13.83 -27.61
C VAL A 271 7.48 -13.34 -26.30
N GLU A 272 8.03 -12.13 -26.26
CA GLU A 272 8.58 -11.54 -25.03
C GLU A 272 7.48 -11.24 -24.01
N GLY A 273 6.32 -10.73 -24.43
CA GLY A 273 5.15 -10.55 -23.58
C GLY A 273 4.63 -11.87 -22.99
N LEU A 274 4.50 -12.92 -23.80
CA LEU A 274 4.07 -14.24 -23.33
C LEU A 274 5.07 -14.87 -22.34
N LYS A 275 6.37 -14.65 -22.53
CA LYS A 275 7.40 -15.10 -21.58
C LYS A 275 7.33 -14.33 -20.26
N ALA A 276 7.11 -13.02 -20.31
CA ALA A 276 6.96 -12.19 -19.12
C ALA A 276 5.71 -12.60 -18.31
N ALA A 277 4.57 -12.78 -18.98
CA ALA A 277 3.34 -13.26 -18.33
C ALA A 277 3.54 -14.61 -17.63
N ARG A 278 4.18 -15.57 -18.33
CA ARG A 278 4.48 -16.89 -17.75
C ARG A 278 5.45 -16.81 -16.56
N ALA A 279 6.39 -15.88 -16.57
CA ALA A 279 7.31 -15.67 -15.46
C ALA A 279 6.56 -15.15 -14.23
N THR A 280 5.63 -14.20 -14.42
CA THR A 280 4.75 -13.70 -13.36
C THR A 280 3.88 -14.82 -12.80
N ASP A 281 3.21 -15.60 -13.65
CA ASP A 281 2.40 -16.75 -13.20
C ASP A 281 3.24 -17.73 -12.35
N GLN A 282 4.50 -17.97 -12.75
CA GLN A 282 5.40 -18.86 -12.02
C GLN A 282 5.87 -18.26 -10.68
N ALA A 283 6.09 -16.95 -10.61
CA ALA A 283 6.38 -16.24 -9.36
C ALA A 283 5.18 -16.28 -8.39
N GLU A 284 3.97 -16.10 -8.89
CA GLU A 284 2.74 -16.24 -8.11
C GLU A 284 2.57 -17.65 -7.54
N VAL A 285 2.78 -18.68 -8.37
CA VAL A 285 2.74 -20.09 -7.93
C VAL A 285 3.78 -20.34 -6.84
N ASN A 286 5.01 -19.86 -7.00
CA ASN A 286 6.06 -20.01 -6.00
C ASN A 286 5.72 -19.28 -4.69
N ALA A 287 5.12 -18.09 -4.76
CA ALA A 287 4.67 -17.35 -3.59
C ALA A 287 3.54 -18.08 -2.85
N VAL A 288 2.60 -18.69 -3.57
CA VAL A 288 1.54 -19.53 -3.00
C VAL A 288 2.13 -20.78 -2.32
N LEU A 289 3.06 -21.48 -2.99
CA LEU A 289 3.73 -22.66 -2.41
C LEU A 289 4.47 -22.30 -1.13
N ALA A 290 5.24 -21.21 -1.12
CA ALA A 290 5.96 -20.74 0.07
C ALA A 290 5.03 -20.36 1.23
N ARG A 291 3.79 -19.94 0.96
CA ARG A 291 2.78 -19.65 1.98
C ARG A 291 2.07 -20.91 2.48
N LEU A 292 1.90 -21.92 1.62
CA LEU A 292 1.29 -23.20 1.97
C LEU A 292 2.25 -24.14 2.72
N GLU A 293 3.55 -24.07 2.42
CA GLU A 293 4.58 -24.92 3.03
C GLU A 293 4.64 -24.86 4.58
N PRO A 294 4.61 -23.69 5.25
CA PRO A 294 4.53 -23.64 6.70
C PRO A 294 3.18 -24.10 7.26
N LEU A 295 2.08 -23.97 6.49
CA LEU A 295 0.76 -24.46 6.88
C LEU A 295 0.68 -25.99 6.81
N LEU A 296 1.36 -26.59 5.83
CA LEU A 296 1.55 -28.04 5.69
C LEU A 296 2.47 -28.59 6.78
N ALA A 297 3.55 -27.87 7.13
CA ALA A 297 4.47 -28.27 8.20
C ALA A 297 3.87 -28.16 9.62
N THR A 298 2.88 -27.29 9.81
CA THR A 298 2.20 -27.06 11.10
C THR A 298 0.95 -27.93 11.28
N ALA A 299 0.50 -28.65 10.25
CA ALA A 299 -0.64 -29.56 10.34
C ALA A 299 -0.25 -30.82 11.14
N PRO A 300 -0.80 -31.06 12.36
CA PRO A 300 -0.52 -32.28 13.09
C PRO A 300 -1.32 -33.43 12.46
N ASN A 301 -0.60 -34.48 12.04
CA ASN A 301 -1.12 -35.74 11.49
C ASN A 301 -1.77 -35.65 10.10
N LEU A 302 -0.93 -35.67 9.06
CA LEU A 302 -1.33 -36.33 7.82
C LEU A 302 -1.17 -37.84 8.05
N PRO A 303 -2.20 -38.69 7.87
CA PRO A 303 -2.01 -40.13 7.90
C PRO A 303 -1.00 -40.47 6.79
N GLU A 304 0.15 -41.02 7.18
CA GLU A 304 1.12 -41.59 6.25
C GLU A 304 0.36 -42.52 5.31
N GLY A 305 0.44 -42.23 4.01
CA GLY A 305 -0.33 -42.93 2.99
C GLY A 305 -0.09 -44.43 3.07
N GLU A 306 -1.19 -45.19 3.14
CA GLU A 306 -1.21 -46.61 2.82
C GLU A 306 -0.63 -46.79 1.41
N GLU A 307 0.50 -47.49 1.32
CA GLU A 307 0.92 -48.14 0.09
C GLU A 307 -0.16 -49.17 -0.29
N ALA A 308 -0.82 -48.96 -1.43
CA ALA A 308 -1.66 -49.94 -2.10
C ALA A 308 -1.48 -49.84 -3.62
#